data_AF-A0A8S1BB88-F1
#
_entry.id   AF-A0A8S1BB88-F1
#
_cell.length_a   1.000
_cell.length_b   1.000
_cell.length_c   1.000
_cell.angle_alpha   90.00
_cell.angle_beta   90.00
_cell.angle_gamma   90.00
#
_symmetry.space_group_name_H-M   'P 1'
#
loop_
_entity.id
_entity.type
_entity.pdbx_description
1 polymer ?
#
loop_
_entity_poly.entity_id
_entity_poly.type
_entity_poly.pdbx_seq_one_letter_code
_entity_poly.pdbx_strand_id
1 'polypeptide(L)'
;MWPDIFYALGLQIFPKNLEEFFYKFLTGVFKGRQYKPTTRNDFVDLLLKLKEKQDLSEDSFDGLEIDDNLLVAQLFIIFAAGFDTSSVTSSFTLYELAKNPKAQEKAIEEVDAYLRRHDNVLEYECLTEMPYLEAWPRICLGLRFAKMQVLSGLITVLKKYRLELAPGTKREVKLEPKSFVTHPAGGIRIKFIEREGWEDRSFRSFKSKVPS
;
A
#
# COMPACT_ATOMS: atom_id res chain seq x y z
N MET A 1 14.25 -18.97 -13.15
CA MET A 1 15.05 -19.98 -12.42
C MET A 1 14.07 -21.01 -11.88
N TRP A 2 14.31 -22.30 -12.10
CA TRP A 2 13.40 -23.35 -11.62
C TRP A 2 13.41 -23.39 -10.09
N PRO A 3 12.26 -23.57 -9.39
CA PRO A 3 12.19 -23.49 -7.92
C PRO A 3 13.20 -24.39 -7.21
N ASP A 4 13.39 -25.61 -7.69
CA ASP A 4 14.28 -26.60 -7.08
C ASP A 4 15.75 -26.15 -7.11
N ILE A 5 16.18 -25.52 -8.22
CA ILE A 5 17.55 -24.98 -8.36
C ILE A 5 17.74 -23.76 -7.44
N PHE A 6 16.71 -22.93 -7.32
CA PHE A 6 16.75 -21.74 -6.46
C PHE A 6 16.95 -22.13 -4.99
N TYR A 7 16.16 -23.07 -4.49
CA TYR A 7 16.27 -23.52 -3.10
C TYR A 7 17.51 -24.40 -2.85
N ALA A 8 17.93 -25.24 -3.81
CA ALA A 8 19.14 -26.05 -3.68
C ALA A 8 20.42 -25.20 -3.58
N LEU A 9 20.43 -24.01 -4.19
CA LEU A 9 21.51 -23.02 -4.06
C LEU A 9 21.45 -22.24 -2.73
N GLY A 10 20.51 -22.56 -1.84
CA GLY A 10 20.29 -21.85 -0.57
C GLY A 10 19.76 -20.42 -0.76
N LEU A 11 19.27 -20.08 -1.95
CA LEU A 11 18.67 -18.77 -2.20
C LEU A 11 17.28 -18.75 -1.54
N GLN A 12 17.01 -17.65 -0.84
CA GLN A 12 15.72 -17.41 -0.23
C GLN A 12 15.20 -16.05 -0.72
N ILE A 13 13.94 -16.00 -1.14
CA ILE A 13 13.32 -14.74 -1.58
C ILE A 13 13.15 -13.79 -0.40
N PHE A 14 12.86 -14.34 0.79
CA PHE A 14 12.68 -13.58 2.02
C PHE A 14 13.63 -14.05 3.12
N PRO A 15 14.13 -13.13 3.97
CA PRO A 15 14.92 -13.50 5.14
C PRO A 15 14.12 -14.33 6.15
N LYS A 16 14.72 -15.37 6.74
CA LYS A 16 14.05 -16.24 7.73
C LYS A 16 13.50 -15.49 8.94
N ASN A 17 14.20 -14.45 9.40
CA ASN A 17 13.74 -13.62 10.51
C ASN A 17 12.44 -12.86 10.19
N LEU A 18 12.23 -12.50 8.91
CA LEU A 18 11.00 -11.86 8.46
C LEU A 18 9.84 -12.87 8.48
N GLU A 19 10.10 -14.08 7.96
CA GLU A 19 9.14 -15.17 7.96
C GLU A 19 8.70 -15.55 9.40
N GLU A 20 9.66 -15.74 10.30
CA GLU A 20 9.38 -16.04 11.72
C GLU A 20 8.58 -14.92 12.40
N PHE A 21 8.89 -13.66 12.10
CA PHE A 21 8.15 -12.51 12.62
C PHE A 21 6.70 -12.54 12.14
N PHE A 22 6.46 -12.67 10.83
CA PHE A 22 5.11 -12.67 10.27
C PHE A 22 4.30 -13.88 10.75
N TYR A 23 4.93 -15.04 10.86
CA TYR A 23 4.29 -16.23 11.41
C TYR A 23 3.84 -16.01 12.85
N LYS A 24 4.72 -15.54 13.73
CA LYS A 24 4.37 -15.25 15.14
C LYS A 24 3.30 -14.17 15.27
N PHE A 25 3.40 -13.12 14.46
CA PHE A 25 2.42 -12.04 14.44
C PHE A 25 1.03 -12.52 14.03
N LEU A 26 0.92 -13.19 12.87
CA LEU A 26 -0.37 -13.61 12.32
C LEU A 26 -1.00 -14.75 13.13
N THR A 27 -0.22 -15.72 13.60
CA THR A 27 -0.73 -16.73 14.54
C THR A 27 -1.18 -16.12 15.86
N GLY A 28 -0.50 -15.07 16.34
CA GLY A 28 -0.96 -14.25 17.47
C GLY A 28 -2.33 -13.61 17.21
N VAL A 29 -2.54 -13.07 16.00
CA VAL A 29 -3.84 -12.50 15.60
C VAL A 29 -4.92 -13.59 15.53
N PHE A 30 -4.63 -14.74 14.93
CA PHE A 30 -5.59 -15.86 14.84
C PHE A 30 -6.01 -16.36 16.23
N LYS A 31 -5.04 -16.59 17.12
CA LYS A 31 -5.28 -16.97 18.51
C LYS A 31 -6.09 -15.92 19.26
N GLY A 32 -5.79 -14.63 19.07
CA GLY A 32 -6.54 -13.52 19.66
C GLY A 32 -8.00 -13.47 19.18
N ARG A 33 -8.28 -13.95 17.96
CA ARG A 33 -9.65 -14.10 17.42
C ARG A 33 -10.25 -15.49 17.68
N GLN A 34 -9.57 -16.34 18.43
CA GLN A 34 -9.96 -17.74 18.68
C GLN A 34 -10.20 -18.53 17.38
N TYR A 35 -9.49 -18.20 16.31
CA TYR A 35 -9.68 -18.77 14.96
C TYR A 35 -11.10 -18.62 14.40
N LYS A 36 -11.88 -17.66 14.91
CA LYS A 36 -13.25 -17.39 14.44
C LYS A 36 -13.30 -16.08 13.65
N PRO A 37 -14.11 -16.02 12.59
CA PRO A 37 -14.36 -14.76 11.90
C PRO A 37 -14.96 -13.71 12.84
N THR A 38 -14.55 -12.47 12.65
CA THR A 38 -15.08 -11.32 13.40
C THR A 38 -15.99 -10.45 12.52
N THR A 39 -16.55 -9.39 13.11
CA THR A 39 -17.35 -8.38 12.39
C THR A 39 -16.50 -7.33 11.67
N ARG A 40 -15.16 -7.43 11.71
CA ARG A 40 -14.25 -6.46 11.07
C ARG A 40 -14.28 -6.52 9.55
N ASN A 41 -14.57 -7.69 8.97
CA ASN A 41 -14.60 -7.93 7.54
C ASN A 41 -13.27 -7.63 6.84
N ASP A 42 -12.15 -8.04 7.46
CA ASP A 42 -10.82 -7.94 6.86
C ASP A 42 -10.38 -9.24 6.15
N PHE A 43 -9.19 -9.24 5.54
CA PHE A 43 -8.64 -10.42 4.86
C PHE A 43 -8.42 -11.60 5.82
N VAL A 44 -8.15 -11.35 7.10
CA VAL A 44 -8.05 -12.43 8.10
C VAL A 44 -9.43 -13.07 8.29
N ASP A 45 -10.49 -12.28 8.41
CA ASP A 45 -11.84 -12.81 8.51
C ASP A 45 -12.25 -13.59 7.27
N LEU A 46 -11.85 -13.16 6.07
CA LEU A 46 -12.11 -13.89 4.83
C LEU A 46 -11.47 -15.28 4.86
N LEU A 47 -10.19 -15.37 5.24
CA LEU A 47 -9.47 -16.63 5.30
C LEU A 47 -10.00 -17.55 6.42
N LEU A 48 -10.37 -17.00 7.58
CA LEU A 48 -10.99 -17.78 8.65
C LEU A 48 -12.38 -18.31 8.23
N LYS A 49 -13.17 -17.52 7.48
CA LYS A 49 -14.45 -18.00 6.90
C LYS A 49 -14.24 -19.11 5.88
N LEU A 50 -13.15 -19.05 5.10
CA LEU A 50 -12.79 -20.11 4.16
C LEU A 50 -12.39 -21.39 4.88
N LYS A 51 -11.58 -21.27 5.95
CA LYS A 51 -11.21 -22.41 6.82
C LYS A 51 -12.45 -23.05 7.45
N GLU A 52 -13.35 -22.26 8.03
CA GLU A 52 -14.58 -22.75 8.64
C GLU A 52 -15.48 -23.48 7.63
N LYS A 53 -15.57 -22.98 6.39
CA LYS A 53 -16.33 -23.66 5.32
C LYS A 53 -15.71 -24.98 4.89
N GLN A 54 -14.38 -25.07 4.84
CA GLN A 54 -13.70 -26.31 4.49
C GLN A 54 -13.92 -27.39 5.54
N ASP A 55 -13.88 -27.03 6.83
CA ASP A 55 -14.14 -27.96 7.94
C ASP A 55 -15.58 -28.53 7.90
N LEU A 56 -16.51 -27.82 7.23
CA LEU A 56 -17.91 -28.20 7.09
C LEU A 56 -18.22 -28.98 5.80
N SER A 57 -17.34 -28.95 4.79
CA SER A 57 -17.52 -29.64 3.51
C SER A 57 -16.68 -30.91 3.46
N GLU A 58 -17.32 -32.09 3.39
CA GLU A 58 -16.62 -33.37 3.15
C GLU A 58 -15.89 -33.41 1.79
N ASP A 59 -16.31 -32.57 0.84
CA ASP A 59 -15.62 -32.34 -0.42
C ASP A 59 -14.48 -31.33 -0.22
N SER A 60 -13.35 -31.80 0.27
CA SER A 60 -12.11 -31.04 0.24
C SER A 60 -11.83 -30.56 -1.18
N PHE A 61 -11.65 -29.26 -1.37
CA PHE A 61 -11.12 -28.71 -2.61
C PHE A 61 -9.71 -29.29 -2.81
N ASP A 62 -9.60 -30.35 -3.62
CA ASP A 62 -8.36 -30.96 -4.10
C ASP A 62 -7.35 -31.47 -3.03
N GLY A 63 -7.81 -31.84 -1.84
CA GLY A 63 -6.94 -32.39 -0.79
C GLY A 63 -5.97 -31.38 -0.15
N LEU A 64 -6.17 -30.07 -0.38
CA LEU A 64 -5.35 -29.01 0.21
C LEU A 64 -5.84 -28.67 1.62
N GLU A 65 -5.12 -29.10 2.66
CA GLU A 65 -5.44 -28.74 4.05
C GLU A 65 -5.14 -27.25 4.34
N ILE A 66 -6.13 -26.49 4.82
CA ILE A 66 -5.91 -25.11 5.26
C ILE A 66 -5.30 -25.10 6.67
N ASP A 67 -3.98 -25.18 6.73
CA ASP A 67 -3.19 -25.05 7.96
C ASP A 67 -2.75 -23.60 8.22
N ASP A 68 -2.16 -23.36 9.40
CA ASP A 68 -1.66 -22.03 9.78
C ASP A 68 -0.56 -21.54 8.83
N ASN A 69 0.24 -22.44 8.24
CA ASN A 69 1.28 -22.06 7.29
C ASN A 69 0.68 -21.50 6.01
N LEU A 70 -0.37 -22.14 5.46
CA LEU A 70 -1.07 -21.66 4.28
C LEU A 70 -1.73 -20.31 4.55
N LEU A 71 -2.42 -20.16 5.69
CA LEU A 71 -3.04 -18.89 6.08
C LEU A 71 -2.02 -17.75 6.19
N VAL A 72 -0.89 -18.01 6.88
CA VAL A 72 0.20 -17.05 7.03
C VAL A 72 0.79 -16.70 5.68
N ALA A 73 1.08 -17.70 4.83
CA ALA A 73 1.67 -17.48 3.51
C ALA A 73 0.77 -16.63 2.61
N GLN A 74 -0.55 -16.88 2.60
CA GLN A 74 -1.51 -16.11 1.81
C GLN A 74 -1.62 -14.64 2.27
N LEU A 75 -1.60 -14.40 3.58
CA LEU A 75 -1.59 -13.03 4.10
C LEU A 75 -0.26 -12.33 3.82
N PHE A 76 0.86 -13.06 3.95
CA PHE A 76 2.18 -12.52 3.72
C PHE A 76 2.40 -12.13 2.26
N ILE A 77 1.98 -12.96 1.29
CA ILE A 77 2.16 -12.64 -0.14
C ILE A 77 1.33 -11.41 -0.54
N ILE A 78 0.10 -11.28 -0.03
CA ILE A 78 -0.74 -10.10 -0.28
C ILE A 78 -0.10 -8.84 0.33
N PHE A 79 0.40 -8.96 1.56
CA PHE A 79 1.10 -7.87 2.24
C PHE A 79 2.35 -7.44 1.46
N ALA A 80 3.23 -8.39 1.12
CA ALA A 80 4.48 -8.12 0.43
C ALA A 80 4.24 -7.49 -0.94
N ALA A 81 3.27 -8.01 -1.71
CA ALA A 81 2.90 -7.48 -3.02
C ALA A 81 2.37 -6.04 -2.93
N GLY A 82 1.58 -5.71 -1.89
CA GLY A 82 0.99 -4.39 -1.70
C GLY A 82 1.93 -3.35 -1.07
N PHE A 83 2.86 -3.78 -0.21
CA PHE A 83 3.72 -2.88 0.54
C PHE A 83 4.88 -2.34 -0.30
N ASP A 84 5.69 -3.22 -0.87
CA ASP A 84 6.97 -2.82 -1.51
C ASP A 84 6.71 -1.99 -2.77
N THR A 85 5.74 -2.40 -3.59
CA THR A 85 5.34 -1.69 -4.81
C THR A 85 4.78 -0.30 -4.50
N SER A 86 3.79 -0.19 -3.60
CA SER A 86 3.13 1.08 -3.28
C SER A 86 4.07 2.08 -2.60
N SER A 87 4.98 1.59 -1.75
CA SER A 87 6.01 2.41 -1.08
C SER A 87 6.97 3.02 -2.08
N VAL A 88 7.50 2.20 -2.99
CA VAL A 88 8.39 2.63 -4.07
C VAL A 88 7.67 3.61 -4.99
N THR A 89 6.45 3.29 -5.42
CA THR A 89 5.64 4.18 -6.28
C THR A 89 5.45 5.54 -5.63
N SER A 90 5.01 5.58 -4.37
CA SER A 90 4.82 6.85 -3.64
C SER A 90 6.12 7.66 -3.57
N SER A 91 7.23 6.99 -3.27
CA SER A 91 8.55 7.62 -3.16
C SER A 91 9.02 8.24 -4.48
N PHE A 92 8.89 7.51 -5.59
CA PHE A 92 9.23 8.02 -6.92
C PHE A 92 8.29 9.12 -7.38
N THR A 93 6.99 9.02 -7.10
CA THR A 93 6.04 10.08 -7.45
C THR A 93 6.38 11.37 -6.72
N LEU A 94 6.62 11.32 -5.40
CA LEU A 94 7.02 12.50 -4.62
C LEU A 94 8.35 13.09 -5.14
N TYR A 95 9.30 12.23 -5.50
CA TYR A 95 10.58 12.65 -6.07
C TYR A 95 10.45 13.36 -7.42
N GLU A 96 9.67 12.80 -8.34
CA GLU A 96 9.45 13.40 -9.66
C GLU A 96 8.65 14.71 -9.55
N LEU A 97 7.69 14.80 -8.62
CA LEU A 97 7.01 16.06 -8.31
C LEU A 97 7.99 17.11 -7.75
N ALA A 98 8.86 16.74 -6.80
CA ALA A 98 9.87 17.63 -6.24
C ALA A 98 10.89 18.13 -7.28
N LYS A 99 11.15 17.35 -8.33
CA LYS A 99 12.02 17.73 -9.46
C LYS A 99 11.37 18.68 -10.45
N ASN A 100 10.04 18.62 -10.58
CA ASN A 100 9.30 19.30 -11.63
C ASN A 100 8.23 20.22 -11.02
N PRO A 101 8.60 21.48 -10.71
CA PRO A 101 7.67 22.44 -10.10
C PRO A 101 6.38 22.65 -10.91
N LYS A 102 6.45 22.59 -12.24
CA LYS A 102 5.27 22.74 -13.11
C LYS A 102 4.32 21.56 -12.99
N ALA A 103 4.84 20.34 -12.91
CA ALA A 103 4.03 19.15 -12.67
C ALA A 103 3.42 19.15 -11.27
N GLN A 104 4.21 19.57 -10.27
CA GLN A 104 3.74 19.70 -8.91
C GLN A 104 2.62 20.73 -8.76
N GLU A 105 2.70 21.88 -9.44
CA GLU A 105 1.64 22.88 -9.40
C GLU A 105 0.32 22.31 -9.92
N LYS A 106 0.35 21.60 -11.05
CA LYS A 106 -0.83 20.93 -11.61
C LYS A 106 -1.43 19.90 -10.65
N ALA A 107 -0.58 19.09 -10.01
CA ALA A 107 -1.04 18.12 -9.01
C ALA A 107 -1.68 18.81 -7.80
N ILE A 108 -1.08 19.90 -7.32
CA ILE A 108 -1.61 20.69 -6.20
C ILE A 108 -2.95 21.32 -6.57
N GLU A 109 -3.06 21.93 -7.75
CA GLU A 109 -4.29 22.54 -8.26
C GLU A 109 -5.42 21.50 -8.34
N GLU A 110 -5.13 20.30 -8.84
CA GLU A 110 -6.09 19.20 -8.92
C GLU A 110 -6.55 18.74 -7.52
N VAL A 111 -5.63 18.57 -6.57
CA VAL A 111 -5.95 18.21 -5.18
C VAL A 111 -6.81 19.29 -4.52
N ASP A 112 -6.43 20.55 -4.64
CA ASP A 112 -7.17 21.66 -4.05
C ASP A 112 -8.58 21.79 -4.69
N ALA A 113 -8.70 21.56 -6.00
CA ALA A 113 -9.99 21.55 -6.69
C ALA A 113 -10.88 20.39 -6.24
N TYR A 114 -10.32 19.21 -5.99
CA TYR A 114 -11.06 18.09 -5.41
C TYR A 114 -11.56 18.43 -4.00
N LEU A 115 -10.66 18.85 -3.09
CA LEU A 115 -11.03 19.16 -1.71
C LEU A 115 -12.09 20.27 -1.60
N ARG A 116 -12.03 21.30 -2.46
CA ARG A 116 -13.08 22.34 -2.51
C ARG A 116 -14.45 21.80 -2.92
N ARG A 117 -14.51 20.84 -3.85
CA ARG A 117 -15.77 20.22 -4.30
C ARG A 117 -16.39 19.31 -3.25
N HIS A 118 -15.54 18.70 -2.42
CA HIS A 118 -15.92 17.69 -1.42
C HIS A 118 -15.87 18.22 0.02
N ASP A 119 -15.90 19.54 0.22
CA ASP A 119 -15.93 20.18 1.55
C ASP A 119 -14.79 19.69 2.49
N ASN A 120 -13.60 19.48 1.91
CA ASN A 120 -12.42 18.91 2.56
C ASN A 120 -12.62 17.50 3.13
N VAL A 121 -13.54 16.71 2.59
CA VAL A 121 -13.70 15.27 2.87
C VAL A 121 -12.96 14.48 1.79
N LEU A 122 -12.22 13.46 2.22
CA LEU A 122 -11.58 12.51 1.31
C LEU A 122 -12.48 11.28 1.18
N GLU A 123 -13.08 11.12 0.00
CA GLU A 123 -13.98 10.01 -0.31
C GLU A 123 -13.38 9.08 -1.37
N TYR A 124 -14.00 7.92 -1.60
CA TYR A 124 -13.48 6.91 -2.52
C TYR A 124 -13.43 7.40 -3.98
N GLU A 125 -14.29 8.36 -4.32
CA GLU A 125 -14.43 9.06 -5.60
C GLU A 125 -13.13 9.77 -6.01
N CYS A 126 -12.24 10.05 -5.06
CA CYS A 126 -10.89 10.57 -5.31
C CYS A 126 -10.10 9.73 -6.33
N LEU A 127 -10.41 8.42 -6.43
CA LEU A 127 -9.79 7.48 -7.35
C LEU A 127 -10.13 7.71 -8.83
N THR A 128 -11.19 8.47 -9.12
CA THR A 128 -11.69 8.69 -10.48
C THR A 128 -11.81 10.16 -10.85
N GLU A 129 -11.78 11.06 -9.85
CA GLU A 129 -11.96 12.51 -10.05
C GLU A 129 -10.65 13.31 -10.09
N MET A 130 -9.49 12.63 -10.10
CA MET A 130 -8.16 13.23 -10.18
C MET A 130 -7.33 12.64 -11.33
N PRO A 131 -7.72 12.91 -12.60
CA PRO A 131 -7.13 12.29 -13.78
C PRO A 131 -5.62 12.54 -13.95
N TYR A 132 -5.09 13.67 -13.46
CA TYR A 132 -3.66 13.95 -13.53
C TYR A 132 -2.86 13.03 -12.59
N LEU A 133 -3.35 12.84 -11.36
CA LEU A 133 -2.75 11.89 -10.41
C LEU A 133 -3.09 10.41 -10.70
N GLU A 134 -4.17 10.13 -11.45
CA GLU A 134 -4.68 8.78 -11.75
C GLU A 134 -4.10 8.14 -13.02
N ALA A 135 -3.19 8.79 -13.75
CA ALA A 135 -2.71 8.33 -15.06
C ALA A 135 -1.83 7.04 -15.01
N TRP A 136 -2.42 5.90 -14.65
CA TRP A 136 -1.77 4.59 -14.51
C TRP A 136 -2.50 3.51 -15.34
N PRO A 137 -1.77 2.68 -16.12
CA PRO A 137 -2.38 1.60 -16.90
C PRO A 137 -2.97 0.49 -16.01
N ARG A 138 -4.10 -0.10 -16.45
CA ARG A 138 -4.91 -1.06 -15.69
C ARG A 138 -4.57 -2.51 -16.04
N ILE A 139 -3.73 -3.19 -15.23
CA ILE A 139 -3.45 -4.64 -15.38
C ILE A 139 -3.44 -5.41 -14.04
N CYS A 140 -3.11 -4.78 -12.90
CA CYS A 140 -2.97 -5.47 -11.60
C CYS A 140 -4.30 -5.57 -10.82
N LEU A 141 -4.59 -6.73 -10.20
CA LEU A 141 -5.74 -6.93 -9.31
C LEU A 141 -5.71 -5.98 -8.10
N GLY A 142 -4.53 -5.76 -7.53
CA GLY A 142 -4.30 -4.84 -6.43
C GLY A 142 -4.29 -3.36 -6.84
N LEU A 143 -4.50 -3.01 -8.10
CA LEU A 143 -4.35 -1.63 -8.58
C LEU A 143 -5.30 -0.66 -7.88
N ARG A 144 -6.56 -1.04 -7.63
CA ARG A 144 -7.50 -0.15 -6.93
C ARG A 144 -7.05 0.12 -5.51
N PHE A 145 -6.56 -0.91 -4.82
CA PHE A 145 -6.02 -0.80 -3.48
C PHE A 145 -4.75 0.07 -3.45
N ALA A 146 -3.81 -0.16 -4.37
CA ALA A 146 -2.60 0.65 -4.50
C ALA A 146 -2.94 2.12 -4.81
N LYS A 147 -3.87 2.37 -5.75
CA LYS A 147 -4.35 3.72 -6.05
C LYS A 147 -4.92 4.40 -4.81
N MET A 148 -5.74 3.70 -4.02
CA MET A 148 -6.31 4.24 -2.79
C MET A 148 -5.22 4.64 -1.79
N GLN A 149 -4.23 3.79 -1.56
CA GLN A 149 -3.14 4.07 -0.64
C GLN A 149 -2.26 5.23 -1.12
N VAL A 150 -1.81 5.17 -2.38
CA VAL A 150 -0.91 6.17 -2.96
C VAL A 150 -1.60 7.52 -3.10
N LEU A 151 -2.82 7.57 -3.66
CA LEU A 151 -3.55 8.84 -3.82
C LEU A 151 -3.90 9.47 -2.48
N SER A 152 -4.40 8.69 -1.51
CA SER A 152 -4.69 9.24 -0.17
C SER A 152 -3.44 9.82 0.49
N GLY A 153 -2.28 9.14 0.34
CA GLY A 153 -0.99 9.64 0.81
C GLY A 153 -0.55 10.91 0.10
N LEU A 154 -0.65 10.94 -1.24
CA LEU A 154 -0.30 12.11 -2.06
C LEU A 154 -1.19 13.31 -1.74
N ILE A 155 -2.50 13.12 -1.64
CA ILE A 155 -3.46 14.18 -1.27
C ILE A 155 -3.10 14.74 0.10
N THR A 156 -2.82 13.87 1.07
CA THR A 156 -2.44 14.27 2.43
C THR A 156 -1.15 15.11 2.44
N VAL A 157 -0.17 14.71 1.63
CA VAL A 157 1.11 15.44 1.51
C VAL A 157 0.91 16.77 0.77
N LEU A 158 0.34 16.75 -0.44
CA LEU A 158 0.27 17.91 -1.33
C LEU A 158 -0.67 19.00 -0.82
N LYS A 159 -1.69 18.63 -0.05
CA LYS A 159 -2.55 19.57 0.67
C LYS A 159 -1.78 20.49 1.62
N LYS A 160 -0.79 19.93 2.32
CA LYS A 160 -0.04 20.61 3.38
C LYS A 160 1.32 21.13 2.92
N TYR A 161 2.00 20.39 2.04
CA TYR A 161 3.40 20.63 1.72
C TYR A 161 3.64 20.85 0.23
N ARG A 162 4.54 21.79 -0.08
CA ARG A 162 5.33 21.81 -1.32
C ARG A 162 6.59 20.97 -1.09
N LEU A 163 7.11 20.40 -2.17
CA LEU A 163 8.21 19.44 -2.13
C LEU A 163 9.42 20.01 -2.86
N GLU A 164 10.58 19.91 -2.26
CA GLU A 164 11.86 20.27 -2.88
C GLU A 164 12.86 19.12 -2.72
N LEU A 165 13.83 19.04 -3.61
CA LEU A 165 14.95 18.12 -3.42
C LEU A 165 15.82 18.60 -2.24
N ALA A 166 16.11 17.70 -1.30
CA ALA A 166 17.05 18.01 -0.23
C ALA A 166 18.47 18.28 -0.79
N PRO A 167 19.28 19.12 -0.12
CA PRO A 167 20.66 19.35 -0.53
C PRO A 167 21.45 18.03 -0.63
N GLY A 168 22.07 17.81 -1.80
CA GLY A 168 22.85 16.59 -2.06
C GLY A 168 22.06 15.40 -2.60
N THR A 169 20.76 15.55 -2.87
CA THR A 169 20.01 14.55 -3.67
C THR A 169 20.36 14.71 -5.15
N LYS A 170 20.89 13.65 -5.78
CA LYS A 170 21.18 13.65 -7.23
C LYS A 170 19.87 13.63 -8.01
N ARG A 171 19.81 14.37 -9.13
CA ARG A 171 18.64 14.40 -10.02
C ARG A 171 18.47 13.13 -10.86
N GLU A 172 19.55 12.37 -11.02
CA GLU A 172 19.56 11.07 -11.67
C GLU A 172 19.61 9.98 -10.60
N VAL A 173 18.58 9.13 -10.58
CA VAL A 173 18.47 8.02 -9.63
C VAL A 173 19.18 6.81 -10.23
N LYS A 174 20.18 6.31 -9.50
CA LYS A 174 20.75 4.99 -9.81
C LYS A 174 19.82 3.93 -9.22
N LEU A 175 19.53 2.89 -9.97
CA LEU A 175 18.70 1.78 -9.50
C LEU A 175 19.54 0.77 -8.71
N GLU A 176 18.97 0.21 -7.65
CA GLU A 176 19.60 -0.88 -6.89
C GLU A 176 19.47 -2.21 -7.67
N PRO A 177 20.57 -2.76 -8.22
CA PRO A 177 20.51 -3.93 -9.09
C PRO A 177 20.11 -5.22 -8.36
N LYS A 178 20.23 -5.27 -7.03
CA LYS A 178 19.90 -6.45 -6.22
C LYS A 178 18.48 -6.44 -5.65
N SER A 179 17.72 -5.39 -5.91
CA SER A 179 16.40 -5.22 -5.34
C SER A 179 15.33 -5.97 -6.14
N PHE A 180 14.36 -6.56 -5.45
CA PHE A 180 13.24 -7.28 -6.07
C PHE A 180 12.30 -6.31 -6.81
N VAL A 181 11.98 -5.18 -6.17
CA VAL A 181 11.29 -4.04 -6.81
C VAL A 181 12.31 -2.97 -7.18
N THR A 182 12.02 -2.11 -8.15
CA THR A 182 12.90 -1.03 -8.58
C THR A 182 13.11 0.01 -7.47
N HIS A 183 14.19 -0.11 -6.70
CA HIS A 183 14.52 0.82 -5.62
C HIS A 183 15.63 1.81 -6.02
N PRO A 184 15.61 3.05 -5.51
CA PRO A 184 16.70 4.01 -5.67
C PRO A 184 17.91 3.62 -4.80
N ALA A 185 19.08 3.43 -5.41
CA ALA A 185 20.33 3.17 -4.71
C ALA A 185 20.70 4.35 -3.81
N GLY A 186 20.76 4.12 -2.49
CA GLY A 186 21.07 5.14 -1.48
C GLY A 186 19.87 5.98 -1.02
N GLY A 187 18.65 5.65 -1.45
CA GLY A 187 17.43 6.34 -1.04
C GLY A 187 17.22 7.71 -1.68
N ILE A 188 16.06 8.32 -1.41
CA ILE A 188 15.70 9.65 -1.92
C ILE A 188 15.40 10.56 -0.72
N ARG A 189 16.02 11.75 -0.71
CA ARG A 189 15.77 12.76 0.33
C ARG A 189 15.00 13.94 -0.27
N ILE A 190 13.81 14.16 0.28
CA ILE A 190 12.89 15.24 -0.10
C ILE A 190 12.70 16.17 1.10
N LYS A 191 12.71 17.46 0.84
CA LYS A 191 12.40 18.51 1.81
C LYS A 191 10.91 18.87 1.67
N PHE A 192 10.20 18.85 2.79
CA PHE A 192 8.80 19.23 2.89
C PHE A 192 8.72 20.66 3.39
N ILE A 193 7.99 21.53 2.68
CA ILE A 193 7.81 22.94 3.01
C ILE A 193 6.33 23.19 3.15
N GLU A 194 5.88 23.67 4.30
CA GLU A 194 4.46 23.96 4.53
C GLU A 194 3.96 25.03 3.56
N ARG A 195 2.76 24.81 3.01
CA ARG A 195 2.08 25.74 2.10
C ARG A 195 1.30 26.76 2.92
N GLU A 196 1.29 28.01 2.48
CA GLU A 196 0.46 29.04 3.11
C GLU A 196 -1.03 28.67 3.06
N GLY A 197 -1.74 28.90 4.17
CA GLY A 197 -3.18 28.62 4.30
C GLY A 197 -3.55 27.14 4.18
N TRP A 198 -2.67 26.21 4.59
CA TRP A 198 -2.97 24.77 4.53
C TRP A 198 -4.04 24.34 5.55
N GLU A 199 -4.22 25.13 6.60
CA GLU A 199 -5.19 24.94 7.67
C GLU A 199 -6.62 24.93 7.11
N ASP A 200 -6.91 25.78 6.12
CA ASP A 200 -8.20 25.87 5.43
C ASP A 200 -8.51 24.60 4.61
N ARG A 201 -7.50 23.79 4.32
CA ARG A 201 -7.61 22.53 3.59
C ARG A 201 -7.63 21.32 4.54
N SER A 202 -7.60 21.52 5.86
CA SER A 202 -7.61 20.45 6.87
C SER A 202 -8.81 19.50 6.69
N PHE A 203 -8.60 18.20 6.95
CA PHE A 203 -9.65 17.22 6.67
C PHE A 203 -10.71 17.41 7.74
N ARG A 204 -11.97 17.49 7.33
CA ARG A 204 -13.05 17.50 8.31
C ARG A 204 -13.10 16.13 8.98
N SER A 205 -13.31 16.12 10.30
CA SER A 205 -13.54 14.89 11.04
C SER A 205 -14.71 14.13 10.39
N PHE A 206 -14.51 12.85 10.07
CA PHE A 206 -15.60 11.96 9.68
C PHE A 206 -16.61 11.94 10.83
N LYS A 207 -17.72 12.68 10.68
CA LYS A 207 -18.91 12.41 11.50
C LYS A 207 -19.35 11.01 11.12
N SER A 208 -19.09 10.05 11.99
CA SER A 208 -19.47 8.67 11.74
C SER A 208 -21.00 8.61 11.60
N LYS A 209 -21.47 8.33 10.38
CA LYS A 209 -22.81 7.79 10.18
C LYS A 209 -22.75 6.33 10.63
N VAL A 210 -22.66 6.09 11.94
CA VAL A 210 -23.00 4.78 12.49
C VAL A 210 -24.53 4.79 12.61
N PRO A 211 -25.26 3.95 11.86
CA PRO A 211 -26.65 3.72 12.18
C PRO A 211 -26.70 3.03 13.55
N SER A 212 -27.39 3.66 14.50
CA SER A 212 -27.77 3.08 15.78
C SER A 212 -28.59 1.81 15.62
#